data_AF-A0A967N626-F1
#
_entry.id   AF-A0A967N626-F1
#
_cell.length_a   1.000
_cell.length_b   1.000
_cell.length_c   1.000
_cell.angle_alpha   90.00
_cell.angle_beta   90.00
_cell.angle_gamma   90.00
#
_symmetry.space_group_name_H-M   'P 1'
#
loop_
_entity.id
_entity.type
_entity.pdbx_description
1 polymer ?
#
loop_
_entity_poly.entity_id
_entity_poly.type
_entity_poly.pdbx_seq_one_letter_code
_entity_poly.pdbx_strand_id
1 'polypeptide(L)' 'LAVDTGIDGQGVLAFRPTPPAGRYPDGAAFQGYYDRVTEAVAALPGVEAVGGIHLLPGRTSNWTFPTYPEG' A
#
# COMPACT_ATOMS: atom_id res chain seq x y z
N LEU A 1 -21.03 -9.22 -17.31
CA LEU A 1 -20.63 -7.88 -17.81
C LEU A 1 -19.61 -7.34 -16.82
N ALA A 2 -18.43 -6.93 -17.28
CA ALA A 2 -17.44 -6.26 -16.44
C ALA A 2 -17.67 -4.75 -16.53
N VAL A 3 -17.65 -4.06 -15.39
CA VAL A 3 -17.77 -2.59 -15.29
C VAL A 3 -16.37 -2.00 -15.25
N ASP A 4 -16.14 -0.91 -15.99
CA ASP A 4 -14.90 -0.14 -15.90
C ASP A 4 -14.85 0.59 -14.55
N THR A 5 -13.84 0.27 -13.74
CA THR A 5 -13.67 0.84 -12.40
C THR A 5 -12.86 2.13 -12.40
N GLY A 6 -12.30 2.53 -13.56
CA GLY A 6 -11.33 3.63 -13.66
C GLY A 6 -9.97 3.31 -13.04
N ILE A 7 -9.72 2.06 -12.64
CA ILE A 7 -8.45 1.60 -12.07
C ILE A 7 -7.60 0.98 -13.17
N ASP A 8 -6.46 1.62 -13.47
CA ASP A 8 -5.41 1.05 -14.33
C ASP A 8 -4.25 0.53 -13.46
N GLY A 9 -3.98 -0.78 -13.55
CA GLY A 9 -2.88 -1.43 -12.84
C GLY A 9 -1.57 -1.46 -13.63
N GLN A 10 -1.54 -0.98 -14.88
CA GLN A 10 -0.29 -0.95 -15.66
C GLN A 10 0.74 -0.06 -14.98
N GLY A 11 1.97 -0.56 -14.84
CA GLY A 11 3.05 0.16 -14.18
C GLY A 11 2.95 0.22 -12.65
N VAL A 12 1.98 -0.45 -12.02
CA VAL A 12 1.83 -0.46 -10.55
C VAL A 12 2.46 -1.70 -9.94
N LEU A 13 3.39 -1.50 -9.00
CA LEU A 13 3.94 -2.57 -8.15
C LEU A 13 3.43 -2.41 -6.71
N ALA A 14 2.70 -3.40 -6.21
CA ALA A 14 2.25 -3.46 -4.83
C ALA A 14 2.96 -4.58 -4.06
N PHE A 15 3.51 -4.27 -2.89
CA PHE A 15 4.13 -5.25 -2.01
C PHE A 15 3.86 -4.92 -0.54
N ARG A 16 3.94 -5.95 0.33
CA ARG A 16 3.75 -5.79 1.78
C ARG A 16 5.06 -6.08 2.52
N PRO A 17 5.79 -5.06 2.98
CA PRO A 17 6.94 -5.27 3.84
C PRO A 17 6.50 -5.83 5.20
N THR A 18 7.29 -6.74 5.76
CA THR A 18 7.04 -7.37 7.08
C THR A 18 8.31 -7.33 7.93
N PRO A 19 8.64 -6.17 8.53
CA PRO A 19 9.85 -6.03 9.33
C PRO A 19 9.77 -6.89 10.61
N PRO A 20 10.89 -7.45 11.09
CA PRO A 20 10.90 -8.25 12.32
C PRO A 20 10.63 -7.36 13.55
N ALA A 21 9.65 -7.75 14.37
CA ALA A 21 9.21 -6.98 15.54
C ALA A 21 10.35 -6.68 16.54
N GLY A 22 11.30 -7.60 16.72
CA GLY A 22 12.44 -7.40 17.62
C GLY A 22 13.39 -6.28 17.19
N ARG A 23 13.37 -5.85 15.92
CA ARG A 23 14.21 -4.76 15.40
C ARG A 23 13.53 -3.40 15.48
N TYR A 24 12.20 -3.37 15.56
CA TYR A 24 11.38 -2.16 15.59
C TYR A 24 10.37 -2.29 16.73
N PRO A 25 10.82 -2.09 17.98
CA PRO A 25 10.07 -2.50 19.17
C PRO A 25 8.90 -1.59 19.51
N ASP A 26 8.85 -0.38 18.96
CA ASP A 26 7.83 0.63 19.25
C ASP A 26 7.28 1.31 17.98
N GLY A 27 6.24 2.12 18.17
CA GLY A 27 5.54 2.79 17.08
C GLY A 27 6.42 3.77 16.30
N ALA A 28 7.35 4.48 16.96
CA ALA A 28 8.24 5.43 16.31
C ALA A 28 9.28 4.71 15.45
N ALA A 29 9.85 3.62 15.95
CA ALA A 29 10.75 2.75 15.20
C ALA A 29 10.04 2.15 13.98
N PHE A 30 8.79 1.73 14.14
CA PHE A 30 7.98 1.19 13.05
C PHE A 30 7.65 2.24 11.99
N GLN A 31 7.26 3.46 12.38
CA GLN A 31 7.04 4.58 11.45
C GLN A 31 8.32 4.91 10.67
N GLY A 32 9.45 5.06 11.36
CA GLY A 32 10.74 5.34 10.72
C GLY A 32 11.27 4.19 9.84
N TYR A 33 10.71 2.98 9.94
CA TYR A 33 10.95 1.92 8.94
C TYR A 33 10.23 2.24 7.62
N TYR A 34 8.95 2.59 7.68
CA TYR A 34 8.17 2.90 6.48
C TYR A 34 8.65 4.17 5.78
N ASP A 35 9.07 5.19 6.53
CA ASP A 35 9.65 6.41 5.95
C ASP A 35 10.88 6.06 5.10
N ARG A 36 11.81 5.28 5.67
CA ARG A 36 13.02 4.85 4.94
C ARG A 36 12.72 3.95 3.76
N VAL A 37 11.75 3.04 3.87
CA VAL A 37 11.33 2.20 2.74
C VAL A 37 10.75 3.07 1.62
N THR A 38 9.92 4.04 1.97
CA THR A 38 9.31 4.97 1.01
C THR A 38 10.36 5.80 0.29
N GLU A 39 11.30 6.40 1.04
CA GLU A 39 12.43 7.16 0.48
C GLU A 39 13.31 6.29 -0.42
N ALA A 40 13.67 5.09 0.01
CA ALA A 40 14.53 4.18 -0.75
C ALA A 40 13.88 3.74 -2.06
N VAL A 41 12.57 3.43 -2.05
CA VAL A 41 11.84 3.06 -3.26
C VAL A 41 11.68 4.25 -4.20
N ALA A 42 11.38 5.44 -3.67
CA ALA A 42 11.23 6.66 -4.47
C ALA A 42 12.54 7.05 -5.20
N ALA A 43 13.69 6.67 -4.66
CA ALA A 43 15.00 6.92 -5.26
C ALA A 43 15.39 5.92 -6.37
N LEU A 44 14.61 4.86 -6.61
CA LEU A 44 14.93 3.86 -7.63
C LEU A 44 14.69 4.41 -9.05
N PRO A 45 15.56 4.09 -10.03
CA PRO A 45 15.33 4.48 -11.42
C PRO A 45 14.00 3.94 -11.96
N GLY A 46 13.21 4.81 -12.59
CA GLY A 46 11.92 4.46 -13.17
C GLY A 46 10.73 4.49 -12.21
N VAL A 47 10.94 4.82 -10.93
CA VAL A 47 9.83 5.08 -10.00
C VAL A 47 9.37 6.53 -10.15
N GLU A 48 8.09 6.71 -10.47
CA GLU A 48 7.48 8.05 -10.60
C GLU A 48 6.81 8.51 -9.30
N ALA A 49 6.24 7.57 -8.54
CA ALA A 49 5.55 7.85 -7.28
C ALA A 49 5.55 6.63 -6.34
N VAL A 50 5.46 6.89 -5.03
CA VAL A 50 5.34 5.86 -3.98
C VAL A 50 4.23 6.25 -3.02
N GLY A 51 3.44 5.26 -2.59
CA GLY A 51 2.38 5.46 -1.62
C GLY A 51 2.26 4.29 -0.65
N GLY A 52 1.81 4.58 0.57
CA GLY A 52 1.49 3.60 1.59
C GLY A 52 -0.02 3.42 1.71
N ILE A 53 -0.48 2.19 1.95
CA ILE A 53 -1.88 1.90 2.22
C ILE A 53 -2.01 0.95 3.41
N HIS A 54 -2.90 1.28 4.34
CA HIS A 54 -3.18 0.45 5.51
C HIS A 54 -4.38 -0.49 5.28
N LEU A 55 -5.38 -0.03 4.51
CA LEU A 55 -6.59 -0.79 4.20
C LEU A 55 -6.72 -0.92 2.68
N LEU A 56 -6.52 -2.13 2.16
CA LEU A 56 -6.52 -2.39 0.73
C LEU A 56 -7.97 -2.52 0.20
N PRO A 57 -8.46 -1.61 -0.66
CA PRO A 57 -9.83 -1.68 -1.19
C PRO A 57 -10.10 -3.02 -1.87
N GLY A 58 -11.34 -3.51 -1.79
CA GLY A 58 -11.77 -4.75 -2.44
C GLY A 58 -11.26 -6.05 -1.81
N ARG A 59 -10.46 -6.00 -0.73
CA ARG A 59 -10.15 -7.19 0.06
C ARG A 59 -11.32 -7.53 0.99
N THR A 60 -11.51 -8.82 1.27
CA THR A 60 -12.67 -9.34 2.00
C THR A 60 -12.60 -9.10 3.52
N SER A 61 -11.50 -8.54 4.05
CA SER A 61 -11.21 -8.49 5.49
C SER A 61 -10.37 -7.27 5.86
N ASN A 62 -11.00 -6.10 5.80
CA ASN A 62 -10.38 -4.83 6.20
C ASN A 62 -11.41 -3.92 6.91
N TRP A 63 -12.36 -4.57 7.60
CA TRP A 63 -13.58 -4.04 8.24
C TRP A 63 -14.67 -3.74 7.22
N THR A 64 -15.80 -4.45 7.34
CA THR A 64 -16.91 -4.48 6.38
C THR A 64 -17.55 -3.10 6.21
N PHE A 65 -17.10 -2.35 5.21
CA PHE A 65 -17.84 -1.23 4.66
C PHE A 65 -18.24 -1.65 3.25
N PRO A 66 -19.52 -2.02 3.01
CA PRO A 66 -19.95 -2.38 1.67
C PRO A 66 -19.87 -1.14 0.80
N THR A 67 -18.75 -1.01 0.09
CA THR A 67 -18.62 -0.03 -0.98
C THR A 67 -19.33 -0.65 -2.17
N TYR A 68 -20.58 -0.24 -2.38
CA TYR A 68 -21.27 -0.45 -3.64
C TYR A 68 -20.83 0.70 -4.56
N PRO A 69 -19.94 0.46 -5.54
CA PRO A 69 -19.75 1.44 -6.60
C PRO A 69 -21.05 1.47 -7.40
N GLU A 70 -21.88 2.49 -7.16
CA GLU A 70 -23.05 2.79 -7.98
C GLU A 70 -22.55 3.27 -9.36
N GLY A 71 -23.09 2.69 -10.42
CA GLY A 71 -22.86 3.10 -11.81
C GLY A 71 -23.93 4.06 -12.32
#